data_AF-A0A521Z8X2-F1
#
_entry.id   AF-A0A521Z8X2-F1
#
_cell.length_a   1.000
_cell.length_b   1.000
_cell.length_c   1.000
_cell.angle_alpha   90.00
_cell.angle_beta   90.00
_cell.angle_gamma   90.00
#
_symmetry.space_group_name_H-M   'P 1'
#
loop_
_entity.id
_entity.type
_entity.pdbx_description
1 polymer ?
#
loop_
_entity_poly.entity_id
_entity_poly.type
_entity_poly.pdbx_seq_one_letter_code
_entity_poly.pdbx_strand_id
1 'polypeptide(L)'
;MLRKQNGFTAVEGVLVVLLIVAIGAAGYFAYQVRTQSSDPTSQSQPKAKAAPKVELTTYSSKTMPGVSFQYPQNWKVEEKVAGDPGNEGDVPSAEKLTLSSPSGAVKLTWTSGLVGIGGACNDGSYPGDDLALCTLYEVINSHKLKNANLYSVSGVYTQVGDSPTAYLAIQASDGVIKTRRSFSGELVSGGEAGAYMLVVSPVAKSATKAEAEAALKSSDMVTGQAIIDSFTKK
;
A
#
# COMPACT_ATOMS: atom_id res chain seq x y z
N MET A 1 49.13 5.89 56.57
CA MET A 1 49.69 5.55 55.24
C MET A 1 48.82 6.20 54.17
N LEU A 2 49.31 7.26 53.52
CA LEU A 2 48.62 7.94 52.41
C LEU A 2 49.12 7.32 51.09
N ARG A 3 48.23 6.66 50.34
CA ARG A 3 48.54 6.11 49.02
C ARG A 3 48.72 7.27 48.03
N LYS A 4 49.91 7.35 47.44
CA LYS A 4 50.26 8.26 46.35
C LYS A 4 49.51 7.81 45.09
N GLN A 5 48.45 8.52 44.72
CA GLN A 5 47.78 8.31 43.43
C GLN A 5 48.67 8.91 42.35
N ASN A 6 49.24 8.06 41.49
CA ASN A 6 49.90 8.53 40.28
C ASN A 6 48.83 9.10 39.36
N GLY A 7 48.89 10.42 39.17
CA GLY A 7 47.94 11.18 38.38
C GLY A 7 47.88 10.68 36.94
N PHE A 8 46.69 10.81 36.36
CA PHE A 8 46.35 10.60 34.95
C PHE A 8 47.55 10.94 34.05
N THR A 9 48.03 9.96 33.30
CA THR A 9 49.19 10.18 32.44
C THR A 9 48.80 11.17 31.33
N ALA A 10 49.73 12.04 30.91
CA ALA A 10 49.45 13.04 29.87
C ALA A 10 48.87 12.41 28.59
N VAL A 11 49.23 11.16 28.30
CA VAL A 11 48.72 10.37 27.17
C VAL A 11 47.25 10.01 27.32
N GLU A 12 46.80 9.59 28.52
CA GLU A 12 45.37 9.32 28.78
C GLU A 12 44.53 10.60 28.68
N GLY A 13 45.08 11.74 29.11
CA GLY A 13 44.42 13.04 28.96
C GLY A 13 44.15 13.40 27.49
N VAL A 14 45.13 13.19 26.61
CA VAL A 14 44.99 13.44 25.17
C VAL A 14 43.97 12.51 24.53
N LEU A 15 43.95 11.23 24.92
CA LEU A 15 42.99 10.25 24.41
C LEU A 15 41.53 10.62 24.76
N VAL A 16 41.27 11.07 25.98
CA VAL A 16 39.94 11.51 26.40
C VAL A 16 39.50 12.75 25.61
N VAL A 17 40.39 13.71 25.37
CA VAL A 17 40.09 14.90 24.57
C VAL A 17 39.76 14.53 23.13
N LEU A 18 40.51 13.62 22.50
CA LEU A 18 40.23 13.14 21.14
C LEU A 18 38.86 12.47 21.04
N LEU A 19 38.49 11.67 22.05
CA LEU A 19 37.18 11.00 22.08
C LEU A 19 36.03 12.01 22.18
N ILE A 20 36.16 13.04 23.01
CA ILE A 20 35.16 14.11 23.15
C ILE A 20 35.02 14.88 21.83
N VAL A 21 36.13 15.19 21.15
CA VAL A 21 36.10 15.87 19.84
C VAL A 21 35.41 15.01 18.78
N ALA A 22 35.68 13.69 18.74
CA ALA A 22 35.06 12.78 17.79
C ALA A 22 33.53 12.69 18.01
N ILE A 23 33.08 12.58 19.26
CA ILE A 23 31.65 12.57 19.61
C ILE A 23 30.99 13.91 19.25
N GLY A 24 31.66 15.03 19.55
CA GLY A 24 31.17 16.37 19.21
C GLY A 24 31.02 16.57 17.69
N ALA A 25 32.00 16.13 16.91
CA ALA A 25 31.96 16.20 15.45
C ALA A 25 30.84 15.34 14.86
N ALA A 26 30.67 14.10 15.35
CA ALA A 26 29.59 13.21 14.93
C ALA A 26 28.20 13.79 15.27
N GLY A 27 28.04 14.35 16.47
CA GLY A 27 26.82 15.03 16.90
C GLY A 27 26.50 16.27 16.05
N TYR A 28 27.50 17.09 15.75
CA TYR A 28 27.35 18.27 14.89
C TYR A 28 26.97 17.91 13.45
N PHE A 29 27.60 16.87 12.88
CA PHE A 29 27.23 16.37 11.54
C PHE A 29 25.80 15.83 11.50
N ALA A 30 25.39 15.04 12.49
CA ALA A 30 24.03 14.53 12.58
C ALA A 30 23.00 15.66 12.76
N TYR A 31 23.35 16.72 13.49
CA TYR A 31 22.52 17.91 13.64
C TYR A 31 22.40 18.69 12.31
N GLN A 32 23.52 18.97 11.63
CA GLN A 32 23.54 19.62 10.31
C GLN A 32 22.66 18.91 9.28
N VAL A 33 22.73 17.57 9.20
CA VAL A 33 21.90 16.78 8.27
C VAL A 33 20.41 16.90 8.61
N ARG A 34 20.06 17.01 9.90
CA ARG A 34 18.67 17.23 10.33
C ARG A 34 18.20 18.66 10.11
N THR A 35 19.03 19.66 10.36
CA THR A 35 18.64 21.08 10.18
C THR A 35 18.64 21.52 8.72
N GLN A 36 19.42 20.89 7.84
CA GLN A 36 19.29 21.08 6.39
C GLN A 36 17.99 20.47 5.83
N SER A 37 17.27 19.64 6.60
CA SER A 37 15.94 19.12 6.23
C SER A 37 14.80 19.95 6.81
N SER A 38 15.05 21.17 7.29
CA SER A 38 14.00 22.02 7.88
C SER A 38 14.26 23.51 7.68
N ASP A 39 14.46 23.91 6.42
CA ASP A 39 14.04 25.26 6.00
C ASP A 39 12.71 25.13 5.25
N PRO A 40 11.63 25.79 5.71
CA PRO A 40 10.48 26.01 4.87
C PRO A 40 10.91 27.05 3.83
N THR A 41 11.49 26.59 2.73
CA THR A 41 11.64 27.42 1.54
C THR A 41 10.23 27.86 1.16
N SER A 42 9.87 29.06 1.59
CA SER A 42 8.74 29.83 1.10
C SER A 42 9.02 30.18 -0.36
N GLN A 43 9.00 29.16 -1.21
CA GLN A 43 8.66 29.35 -2.61
C GLN A 43 7.26 29.95 -2.56
N SER A 44 7.14 31.20 -3.00
CA SER A 44 5.87 31.78 -3.42
C SER A 44 5.17 30.71 -4.26
N GLN A 45 4.20 30.00 -3.66
CA GLN A 45 3.40 29.03 -4.37
C GLN A 45 2.86 29.78 -5.60
N PRO A 46 3.12 29.33 -6.83
CA PRO A 46 2.31 29.76 -7.95
C PRO A 46 0.89 29.49 -7.51
N LYS A 47 0.10 30.56 -7.34
CA LYS A 47 -1.29 30.54 -6.90
C LYS A 47 -1.95 29.38 -7.63
N ALA A 48 -2.16 28.27 -6.90
CA ALA A 48 -2.54 27.01 -7.52
C ALA A 48 -3.83 27.31 -8.28
N LYS A 49 -3.74 27.25 -9.62
CA LYS A 49 -4.90 27.32 -10.49
C LYS A 49 -5.84 26.28 -9.91
N ALA A 50 -7.00 26.72 -9.39
CA ALA A 50 -7.93 25.84 -8.70
C ALA A 50 -8.07 24.59 -9.56
N ALA A 51 -7.64 23.44 -9.00
CA ALA A 51 -7.67 22.19 -9.72
C ALA A 51 -9.09 22.04 -10.26
N PRO A 52 -9.27 21.74 -11.56
CA PRO A 52 -10.60 21.60 -12.14
C PRO A 52 -11.42 20.70 -11.22
N LYS A 53 -12.61 21.18 -10.82
CA LYS A 53 -13.50 20.45 -9.93
C LYS A 53 -13.85 19.13 -10.63
N VAL A 54 -13.23 18.04 -10.18
CA VAL A 54 -13.48 16.72 -10.73
C VAL A 54 -14.86 16.30 -10.27
N GLU A 55 -15.78 16.12 -11.20
CA GLU A 55 -17.09 15.56 -10.88
C GLU A 55 -16.94 14.09 -10.51
N LEU A 56 -17.55 13.70 -9.39
CA LEU A 56 -17.44 12.35 -8.83
C LEU A 56 -18.75 11.59 -9.02
N THR A 57 -18.63 10.32 -9.37
CA THR A 57 -19.71 9.34 -9.37
C THR A 57 -19.57 8.46 -8.14
N THR A 58 -20.69 8.13 -7.50
CA THR A 58 -20.71 7.16 -6.40
C THR A 58 -21.10 5.79 -6.94
N TYR A 59 -20.25 4.78 -6.70
CA TYR A 59 -20.63 3.38 -6.83
C TYR A 59 -21.17 2.89 -5.49
N SER A 60 -22.31 2.20 -5.52
CA SER A 60 -22.87 1.48 -4.38
C SER A 60 -23.06 0.02 -4.76
N SER A 61 -22.57 -0.89 -3.94
CA SER A 61 -22.78 -2.32 -4.14
C SER A 61 -24.25 -2.67 -3.85
N LYS A 62 -24.88 -3.49 -4.71
CA LYS A 62 -26.22 -4.02 -4.46
C LYS A 62 -26.18 -5.30 -3.64
N THR A 63 -25.10 -6.07 -3.76
CA THR A 63 -24.93 -7.36 -3.07
C THR A 63 -24.32 -7.20 -1.69
N MET A 64 -23.65 -6.07 -1.42
CA MET A 64 -23.15 -5.69 -0.10
C MET A 64 -23.72 -4.33 0.33
N PRO A 65 -24.89 -4.31 1.00
CA PRO A 65 -25.47 -3.08 1.53
C PRO A 65 -24.47 -2.33 2.43
N GLY A 66 -24.45 -1.00 2.32
CA GLY A 66 -23.55 -0.14 3.08
C GLY A 66 -22.14 0.01 2.49
N VAL A 67 -21.78 -0.75 1.44
CA VAL A 67 -20.52 -0.61 0.72
C VAL A 67 -20.65 0.35 -0.46
N SER A 68 -19.82 1.41 -0.45
CA SER A 68 -19.74 2.38 -1.54
C SER A 68 -18.37 3.05 -1.64
N PHE A 69 -18.05 3.57 -2.81
CA PHE A 69 -16.86 4.41 -3.06
C PHE A 69 -17.14 5.42 -4.17
N GLN A 70 -16.34 6.49 -4.21
CA GLN A 70 -16.44 7.55 -5.22
C GLN A 70 -15.31 7.45 -6.25
N TYR A 71 -15.63 7.69 -7.51
CA TYR A 71 -14.65 7.71 -8.60
C TYR A 71 -14.92 8.85 -9.58
N PRO A 72 -13.92 9.38 -10.30
CA PRO A 72 -14.12 10.46 -11.26
C PRO A 72 -15.04 10.06 -12.41
N GLN A 73 -15.96 10.95 -12.80
CA GLN A 73 -16.92 10.70 -13.89
C GLN A 73 -16.28 10.40 -15.25
N ASN A 74 -15.07 10.91 -15.48
CA ASN A 74 -14.34 10.68 -16.73
C ASN A 74 -13.64 9.32 -16.79
N TRP A 75 -13.72 8.49 -15.74
CA TRP A 75 -13.27 7.09 -15.80
C TRP A 75 -14.28 6.26 -16.57
N LYS A 76 -13.78 5.41 -17.45
CA LYS A 76 -14.61 4.56 -18.31
C LYS A 76 -14.96 3.28 -17.56
N VAL A 77 -16.25 2.94 -17.54
CA VAL A 77 -16.72 1.64 -17.07
C VAL A 77 -16.45 0.62 -18.17
N GLU A 78 -15.51 -0.29 -17.93
CA GLU A 78 -15.17 -1.36 -18.88
C GLU A 78 -16.06 -2.58 -18.68
N GLU A 79 -16.40 -2.87 -17.44
CA GLU A 79 -17.18 -4.05 -17.08
C GLU A 79 -18.04 -3.74 -15.87
N LYS A 80 -19.29 -4.21 -15.90
CA LYS A 80 -20.21 -4.12 -14.78
C LYS A 80 -21.09 -5.36 -14.76
N VAL A 81 -20.78 -6.30 -13.88
CA VAL A 81 -21.57 -7.50 -13.65
C VAL A 81 -22.37 -7.28 -12.38
N ALA A 82 -23.70 -7.27 -12.51
CA ALA A 82 -24.58 -7.30 -11.36
C ALA A 82 -24.58 -8.73 -10.82
N GLY A 83 -24.43 -8.90 -9.50
CA GLY A 83 -24.53 -10.22 -8.89
C GLY A 83 -25.91 -10.78 -9.18
N ASP A 84 -25.94 -11.93 -9.85
CA ASP A 84 -27.17 -12.65 -10.12
C ASP A 84 -27.32 -13.74 -9.06
N PRO A 85 -28.35 -13.68 -8.19
CA PRO A 85 -28.60 -14.71 -7.20
C PRO A 85 -29.01 -16.06 -7.81
N GLY A 86 -29.31 -16.12 -9.12
CA GLY A 86 -29.69 -17.35 -9.83
C GLY A 86 -28.56 -18.03 -10.62
N ASN A 87 -27.34 -17.49 -10.62
CA ASN A 87 -26.21 -18.07 -11.36
C ASN A 87 -25.36 -18.96 -10.44
N GLU A 88 -25.31 -20.26 -10.72
CA GLU A 88 -24.49 -21.27 -10.01
C GLU A 88 -22.98 -21.18 -10.33
N GLY A 89 -22.45 -19.98 -10.60
CA GLY A 89 -21.01 -19.75 -10.72
C GLY A 89 -20.31 -19.80 -9.36
N ASP A 90 -18.97 -19.80 -9.35
CA ASP A 90 -18.13 -20.03 -8.15
C ASP A 90 -18.46 -19.15 -6.93
N VAL A 91 -19.12 -18.00 -7.13
CA VAL A 91 -19.87 -17.33 -6.06
C VAL A 91 -21.19 -16.79 -6.59
N PRO A 92 -22.34 -17.46 -6.32
CA PRO A 92 -23.64 -16.93 -6.68
C PRO A 92 -23.82 -15.57 -5.99
N SER A 93 -24.12 -14.51 -6.74
CA SER A 93 -24.25 -13.12 -6.29
C SER A 93 -22.98 -12.26 -6.17
N ALA A 94 -21.84 -12.62 -6.77
CA ALA A 94 -20.70 -11.69 -6.85
C ALA A 94 -20.96 -10.54 -7.85
N GLU A 95 -20.85 -9.29 -7.39
CA GLU A 95 -20.80 -8.09 -8.23
C GLU A 95 -19.36 -7.81 -8.66
N LYS A 96 -19.20 -7.35 -9.90
CA LYS A 96 -17.92 -6.88 -10.41
C LYS A 96 -18.07 -5.53 -11.09
N LEU A 97 -17.13 -4.62 -10.83
CA LEU A 97 -16.98 -3.37 -11.56
C LEU A 97 -15.52 -3.21 -11.95
N THR A 98 -15.25 -3.02 -13.24
CA THR A 98 -13.93 -2.66 -13.76
C THR A 98 -14.01 -1.26 -14.36
N LEU A 99 -13.15 -0.36 -13.89
CA LEU A 99 -12.99 1.00 -14.39
C LEU A 99 -11.59 1.18 -14.98
N SER A 100 -11.46 1.99 -16.02
CA SER A 100 -10.18 2.46 -16.56
C SER A 100 -10.02 3.97 -16.38
N SER A 101 -8.82 4.40 -16.02
CA SER A 101 -8.48 5.83 -15.97
C SER A 101 -8.59 6.45 -17.37
N PRO A 102 -8.78 7.78 -17.49
CA PRO A 102 -8.86 8.47 -18.79
C PRO A 102 -7.62 8.25 -19.66
N SER A 103 -6.45 8.07 -19.03
CA SER A 103 -5.18 7.74 -19.68
C SER A 103 -5.09 6.28 -20.14
N GLY A 104 -5.95 5.40 -19.61
CA GLY A 104 -5.84 3.95 -19.74
C GLY A 104 -4.67 3.33 -18.97
N ALA A 105 -3.90 4.12 -18.22
CA ALA A 105 -2.71 3.63 -17.52
C ALA A 105 -3.03 2.82 -16.26
N VAL A 106 -4.22 3.01 -15.68
CA VAL A 106 -4.65 2.36 -14.44
C VAL A 106 -6.01 1.71 -14.62
N LYS A 107 -6.18 0.54 -14.00
CA LYS A 107 -7.46 -0.13 -13.83
C LYS A 107 -7.82 -0.21 -12.36
N LEU A 108 -9.10 0.01 -12.08
CA LEU A 108 -9.71 -0.28 -10.79
C LEU A 108 -10.67 -1.44 -10.96
N THR A 109 -10.54 -2.45 -10.12
CA THR A 109 -11.45 -3.60 -10.09
C THR A 109 -12.05 -3.74 -8.71
N TRP A 110 -13.37 -3.69 -8.65
CA TRP A 110 -14.18 -4.07 -7.50
C TRP A 110 -14.74 -5.45 -7.73
N THR A 111 -14.69 -6.31 -6.72
CA THR A 111 -15.38 -7.60 -6.70
C THR A 111 -15.96 -7.85 -5.31
N SER A 112 -17.26 -8.10 -5.23
CA SER A 112 -17.94 -8.50 -3.99
C SER A 112 -17.97 -10.01 -3.87
N GLY A 113 -18.03 -10.53 -2.64
CA GLY A 113 -18.28 -11.95 -2.41
C GLY A 113 -17.22 -12.84 -3.02
N LEU A 114 -15.95 -12.59 -2.75
CA LEU A 114 -14.90 -13.56 -3.01
C LEU A 114 -15.06 -14.71 -2.01
N VAL A 115 -15.13 -15.94 -2.48
CA VAL A 115 -15.12 -17.15 -1.63
C VAL A 115 -13.82 -17.88 -1.93
N GLY A 116 -13.03 -18.10 -0.88
CA GLY A 116 -11.89 -19.01 -0.86
C GLY A 116 -10.83 -18.82 -1.94
N ILE A 117 -9.83 -17.97 -1.71
CA ILE A 117 -8.53 -18.09 -2.41
C ILE A 117 -7.40 -17.68 -1.48
N GLY A 118 -6.80 -18.65 -0.78
CA GLY A 118 -5.55 -18.45 -0.04
C GLY A 118 -5.31 -19.54 0.99
N GLY A 119 -4.55 -20.58 0.63
CA GLY A 119 -4.30 -21.66 1.60
C GLY A 119 -3.18 -22.66 1.32
N ALA A 120 -2.38 -22.56 0.24
CA ALA A 120 -1.39 -23.61 -0.06
C ALA A 120 0.08 -23.14 -0.06
N CYS A 121 0.36 -21.87 -0.33
CA CYS A 121 1.72 -21.32 -0.47
C CYS A 121 2.46 -21.04 0.85
N ASN A 122 2.58 -22.00 1.76
CA ASN A 122 3.47 -21.82 2.92
C ASN A 122 4.91 -22.14 2.47
N ASP A 123 5.90 -21.40 2.99
CA ASP A 123 7.34 -21.52 2.67
C ASP A 123 7.95 -22.93 2.88
N GLY A 124 7.18 -23.91 3.36
CA GLY A 124 7.65 -25.28 3.56
C GLY A 124 6.61 -26.39 3.40
N SER A 125 5.43 -26.14 2.84
CA SER A 125 4.37 -27.17 2.77
C SER A 125 3.69 -27.33 1.40
N TYR A 126 4.33 -26.89 0.31
CA TYR A 126 3.91 -27.32 -1.02
C TYR A 126 4.59 -28.65 -1.36
N PRO A 127 3.87 -29.79 -1.38
CA PRO A 127 4.40 -31.02 -1.94
C PRO A 127 4.45 -30.89 -3.47
N GLY A 128 5.61 -30.49 -3.99
CA GLY A 128 5.89 -30.36 -5.42
C GLY A 128 6.57 -29.02 -5.74
N ASP A 129 7.53 -29.04 -6.66
CA ASP A 129 8.33 -27.88 -7.10
C ASP A 129 7.53 -26.77 -7.81
N ASP A 130 6.20 -26.78 -7.75
CA ASP A 130 5.31 -25.87 -8.46
C ASP A 130 5.01 -24.59 -7.65
N LEU A 131 6.09 -23.95 -7.17
CA LEU A 131 6.06 -22.61 -6.58
C LEU A 131 5.57 -21.54 -7.58
N ALA A 132 5.42 -21.91 -8.87
CA ALA A 132 4.99 -21.04 -9.96
C ALA A 132 3.64 -20.33 -9.70
N LEU A 133 2.79 -20.88 -8.84
CA LEU A 133 1.43 -20.37 -8.58
C LEU A 133 1.33 -19.39 -7.40
N CYS A 134 2.43 -19.13 -6.69
CA CYS A 134 2.41 -18.32 -5.48
C CYS A 134 2.68 -16.84 -5.78
N THR A 135 1.63 -16.01 -5.71
CA THR A 135 1.78 -14.55 -5.78
C THR A 135 2.33 -14.02 -4.47
N LEU A 136 3.49 -13.35 -4.52
CA LEU A 136 4.10 -12.67 -3.38
C LEU A 136 3.58 -11.23 -3.32
N TYR A 137 2.91 -10.85 -2.23
CA TYR A 137 2.50 -9.48 -1.97
C TYR A 137 3.43 -8.83 -0.93
N GLU A 138 3.99 -7.68 -1.28
CA GLU A 138 4.78 -6.85 -0.39
C GLU A 138 4.05 -5.52 -0.15
N VAL A 139 3.54 -5.33 1.07
CA VAL A 139 2.95 -4.07 1.51
C VAL A 139 4.06 -3.08 1.83
N ILE A 140 4.01 -1.91 1.21
CA ILE A 140 4.97 -0.82 1.40
C ILE A 140 4.42 0.23 2.35
N ASN A 141 3.17 0.67 2.12
CA ASN A 141 2.48 1.59 3.02
C ASN A 141 1.11 1.04 3.37
N SER A 142 0.67 1.34 4.59
CA SER A 142 -0.70 1.14 5.01
C SER A 142 -1.17 2.28 5.90
N HIS A 143 -2.45 2.62 5.83
CA HIS A 143 -3.09 3.54 6.76
C HIS A 143 -4.52 3.13 7.05
N LYS A 144 -4.96 3.39 8.28
CA LYS A 144 -6.31 3.07 8.73
C LYS A 144 -7.32 4.04 8.12
N LEU A 145 -8.42 3.50 7.58
CA LEU A 145 -9.53 4.30 7.08
C LEU A 145 -10.37 4.83 8.26
N LYS A 146 -10.81 6.09 8.18
CA LYS A 146 -11.40 6.83 9.32
C LYS A 146 -12.69 6.21 9.87
N ASN A 147 -13.48 5.56 9.01
CA ASN A 147 -14.86 5.15 9.34
C ASN A 147 -15.10 3.65 9.15
N ALA A 148 -14.06 2.85 9.15
CA ALA A 148 -14.19 1.40 9.02
C ALA A 148 -13.05 0.70 9.73
N ASN A 149 -13.26 -0.58 10.07
CA ASN A 149 -12.18 -1.43 10.56
C ASN A 149 -11.33 -1.96 9.39
N LEU A 150 -10.88 -1.04 8.56
CA LEU A 150 -10.23 -1.28 7.28
C LEU A 150 -8.97 -0.41 7.14
N TYR A 151 -8.04 -0.91 6.35
CA TYR A 151 -6.81 -0.23 5.97
C TYR A 151 -6.80 -0.07 4.46
N SER A 152 -6.32 1.09 4.00
CA SER A 152 -5.78 1.16 2.65
C SER A 152 -4.35 0.66 2.68
N VAL A 153 -3.98 -0.16 1.70
CA VAL A 153 -2.61 -0.67 1.54
C VAL A 153 -2.13 -0.36 0.13
N SER A 154 -0.83 -0.07 0.02
CA SER A 154 -0.12 0.06 -1.25
C SER A 154 1.08 -0.86 -1.23
N GLY A 155 1.39 -1.45 -2.37
CA GLY A 155 2.47 -2.42 -2.43
C GLY A 155 2.82 -2.86 -3.84
N VAL A 156 3.62 -3.91 -3.89
CA VAL A 156 3.99 -4.60 -5.12
C VAL A 156 3.64 -6.07 -4.95
N TYR A 157 3.05 -6.67 -5.98
CA TYR A 157 2.89 -8.11 -6.04
C TYR A 157 3.68 -8.70 -7.20
N THR A 158 4.16 -9.92 -7.02
CA THR A 158 4.97 -10.64 -8.02
C THR A 158 4.49 -12.08 -8.08
N GLN A 159 4.07 -12.55 -9.26
CA GLN A 159 3.91 -13.98 -9.52
C GLN A 159 5.26 -14.58 -9.93
N VAL A 160 5.50 -15.83 -9.59
CA VAL A 160 6.76 -16.50 -9.95
C VAL A 160 6.90 -16.54 -11.48
N GLY A 161 8.05 -16.10 -11.98
CA GLY A 161 8.30 -15.97 -13.42
C GLY A 161 7.68 -14.73 -14.06
N ASP A 162 7.04 -13.87 -13.28
CA ASP A 162 6.28 -12.72 -13.76
C ASP A 162 6.87 -11.39 -13.26
N SER A 163 6.59 -10.32 -14.00
CA SER A 163 7.05 -8.98 -13.67
C SER A 163 6.33 -8.42 -12.43
N PRO A 164 7.06 -7.75 -11.51
CA PRO A 164 6.45 -7.05 -10.37
C PRO A 164 5.40 -6.04 -10.82
N THR A 165 4.29 -5.98 -10.10
CA THR A 165 3.17 -5.08 -10.43
C THR A 165 2.72 -4.33 -9.18
N ALA A 166 2.60 -3.01 -9.30
CA ALA A 166 2.11 -2.17 -8.22
C ALA A 166 0.61 -2.38 -7.98
N TYR A 167 0.18 -2.24 -6.73
CA TYR A 167 -1.23 -2.29 -6.39
C TYR A 167 -1.58 -1.34 -5.24
N LEU A 168 -2.84 -0.91 -5.23
CA LEU A 168 -3.54 -0.34 -4.07
C LEU A 168 -4.71 -1.25 -3.76
N ALA A 169 -4.95 -1.52 -2.48
CA ALA A 169 -6.07 -2.35 -2.05
C ALA A 169 -6.68 -1.86 -0.73
N ILE A 170 -7.85 -2.43 -0.40
CA ILE A 170 -8.46 -2.33 0.92
C ILE A 170 -8.26 -3.65 1.64
N GLN A 171 -7.94 -3.59 2.93
CA GLN A 171 -7.71 -4.75 3.76
C GLN A 171 -8.41 -4.64 5.11
N ALA A 172 -8.92 -5.75 5.63
CA ALA A 172 -9.51 -5.82 6.98
C ALA A 172 -8.46 -5.71 8.09
N SER A 173 -8.84 -5.14 9.23
CA SER A 173 -7.91 -4.90 10.35
C SER A 173 -7.35 -6.17 11.00
N ASP A 174 -8.14 -7.24 10.98
CA ASP A 174 -7.84 -8.57 11.51
C ASP A 174 -6.99 -9.40 10.54
N GLY A 175 -7.00 -9.03 9.26
CA GLY A 175 -6.19 -9.59 8.20
C GLY A 175 -5.01 -8.74 7.77
N VAL A 176 -4.71 -7.57 8.37
CA VAL A 176 -3.61 -6.68 7.90
C VAL A 176 -2.33 -7.49 7.72
N ILE A 177 -1.81 -7.52 6.49
CA ILE A 177 -0.56 -8.21 6.16
C ILE A 177 0.52 -7.64 7.08
N LYS A 178 0.95 -8.40 8.09
CA LYS A 178 2.06 -8.00 8.99
C LYS A 178 3.43 -8.47 8.48
N THR A 179 3.45 -9.33 7.47
CA THR A 179 4.65 -10.01 6.97
C THR A 179 4.87 -9.74 5.49
N ARG A 180 6.14 -9.78 5.03
CA ARG A 180 6.55 -9.61 3.61
C ARG A 180 5.96 -10.64 2.64
N ARG A 181 5.26 -11.64 3.14
CA ARG A 181 4.59 -12.69 2.39
C ARG A 181 3.26 -12.88 3.10
N SER A 182 2.20 -12.28 2.56
CA SER A 182 0.88 -12.75 2.94
C SER A 182 -0.09 -12.76 1.77
N PHE A 183 -0.99 -13.72 1.89
CA PHE A 183 -1.79 -14.34 0.88
C PHE A 183 -2.94 -13.44 0.43
N SER A 184 -3.42 -13.70 -0.78
CA SER A 184 -4.68 -13.17 -1.33
C SER A 184 -5.87 -13.30 -0.38
N GLY A 185 -5.88 -14.29 0.52
CA GLY A 185 -6.95 -14.49 1.51
C GLY A 185 -7.01 -13.41 2.61
N GLU A 186 -5.86 -12.84 2.98
CA GLU A 186 -5.77 -11.81 4.02
C GLU A 186 -6.08 -10.40 3.50
N LEU A 187 -5.88 -10.14 2.21
CA LEU A 187 -6.38 -8.92 1.55
C LEU A 187 -7.92 -8.87 1.54
N VAL A 188 -8.58 -9.99 1.82
CA VAL A 188 -9.94 -10.26 1.37
C VAL A 188 -10.88 -10.63 2.53
N SER A 189 -10.41 -11.04 3.72
CA SER A 189 -11.29 -11.53 4.79
C SER A 189 -12.18 -10.45 5.43
N GLY A 190 -13.44 -10.37 4.98
CA GLY A 190 -14.49 -9.55 5.58
C GLY A 190 -15.33 -10.29 6.62
N GLY A 191 -14.74 -11.09 7.52
CA GLY A 191 -15.50 -11.89 8.51
C GLY A 191 -16.60 -12.77 7.89
N GLU A 192 -17.66 -13.08 8.65
CA GLU A 192 -18.80 -13.92 8.24
C GLU A 192 -19.59 -13.39 7.02
N ALA A 193 -19.36 -12.15 6.58
CA ALA A 193 -20.16 -11.46 5.56
C ALA A 193 -19.62 -11.59 4.12
N GLY A 194 -18.71 -12.53 3.88
CA GLY A 194 -18.08 -12.71 2.58
C GLY A 194 -16.95 -11.70 2.35
N ALA A 195 -16.03 -12.14 1.52
CA ALA A 195 -14.76 -11.48 1.29
C ALA A 195 -14.92 -10.48 0.12
N TYR A 196 -14.24 -9.35 0.10
CA TYR A 196 -14.39 -8.35 -0.98
C TYR A 196 -13.08 -7.69 -1.32
N MET A 197 -12.95 -7.21 -2.54
CA MET A 197 -11.70 -6.68 -3.07
C MET A 197 -11.95 -5.43 -3.90
N LEU A 198 -11.35 -4.33 -3.48
CA LEU A 198 -11.16 -3.15 -4.31
C LEU A 198 -9.67 -3.00 -4.59
N VAL A 199 -9.26 -3.19 -5.84
CA VAL A 199 -7.85 -3.11 -6.24
C VAL A 199 -7.69 -2.07 -7.33
N VAL A 200 -6.65 -1.26 -7.22
CA VAL A 200 -6.17 -0.37 -8.28
C VAL A 200 -4.78 -0.81 -8.70
N SER A 201 -4.57 -1.04 -9.99
CA SER A 201 -3.27 -1.44 -10.52
C SER A 201 -2.94 -0.76 -11.85
N PRO A 202 -1.65 -0.55 -12.16
CA PRO A 202 -1.24 -0.14 -13.50
C PRO A 202 -1.60 -1.21 -14.53
N VAL A 203 -1.95 -0.79 -15.74
CA VAL A 203 -2.15 -1.68 -16.89
C VAL A 203 -0.82 -2.24 -17.40
N ALA A 204 0.22 -1.41 -17.39
CA ALA A 204 1.56 -1.82 -17.75
C ALA A 204 2.24 -2.53 -16.57
N LYS A 205 2.77 -3.73 -16.81
CA LYS A 205 3.66 -4.42 -15.85
C LYS A 205 4.98 -3.65 -15.74
N SER A 206 5.62 -3.71 -14.58
CA SER A 206 6.94 -3.11 -14.36
C SER A 206 8.04 -4.12 -14.62
N ALA A 207 9.13 -3.73 -15.28
CA ALA A 207 10.27 -4.62 -15.49
C ALA A 207 11.00 -4.89 -14.18
N THR A 208 10.99 -3.92 -13.26
CA THR A 208 11.66 -4.02 -11.96
C THR A 208 10.74 -3.65 -10.80
N LYS A 209 11.12 -4.07 -9.59
CA LYS A 209 10.43 -3.66 -8.36
C LYS A 209 10.49 -2.13 -8.17
N ALA A 210 11.64 -1.51 -8.42
CA ALA A 210 11.79 -0.06 -8.27
C ALA A 210 10.86 0.72 -9.21
N GLU A 211 10.64 0.23 -10.43
CA GLU A 211 9.64 0.78 -11.35
C GLU A 211 8.21 0.62 -10.83
N ALA A 212 7.87 -0.54 -10.25
CA ALA A 212 6.56 -0.74 -9.64
C ALA A 212 6.33 0.24 -8.48
N GLU A 213 7.32 0.40 -7.60
CA GLU A 213 7.25 1.39 -6.50
C GLU A 213 7.15 2.82 -7.02
N ALA A 214 7.82 3.15 -8.12
CA ALA A 214 7.69 4.46 -8.76
C ALA A 214 6.29 4.66 -9.35
N ALA A 215 5.67 3.62 -9.92
CA ALA A 215 4.32 3.67 -10.48
C ALA A 215 3.26 4.05 -9.43
N LEU A 216 3.45 3.65 -8.16
CA LEU A 216 2.57 4.06 -7.04
C LEU A 216 2.50 5.59 -6.87
N LYS A 217 3.49 6.33 -7.36
CA LYS A 217 3.54 7.80 -7.29
C LYS A 217 2.96 8.50 -8.51
N SER A 218 2.51 7.76 -9.52
CA SER A 218 1.89 8.32 -10.73
C SER A 218 0.57 9.02 -10.39
N SER A 219 0.18 10.02 -11.19
CA SER A 219 -1.06 10.78 -10.98
C SER A 219 -2.31 9.90 -10.96
N ASP A 220 -2.34 8.86 -11.80
CA ASP A 220 -3.47 7.93 -11.86
C ASP A 220 -3.54 7.02 -10.64
N MET A 221 -2.39 6.58 -10.11
CA MET A 221 -2.35 5.81 -8.86
C MET A 221 -2.71 6.68 -7.66
N VAL A 222 -2.27 7.95 -7.62
CA VAL A 222 -2.71 8.91 -6.58
C VAL A 222 -4.23 9.14 -6.65
N THR A 223 -4.80 9.22 -7.84
CA THR A 223 -6.25 9.29 -8.01
C THR A 223 -6.92 8.00 -7.54
N GLY A 224 -6.34 6.84 -7.88
CA GLY A 224 -6.75 5.53 -7.37
C GLY A 224 -6.76 5.47 -5.85
N GLN A 225 -5.73 6.01 -5.20
CA GLN A 225 -5.62 6.09 -3.75
C GLN A 225 -6.76 6.92 -3.15
N ALA A 226 -7.12 8.05 -3.76
CA ALA A 226 -8.26 8.85 -3.33
C ALA A 226 -9.59 8.07 -3.47
N ILE A 227 -9.73 7.22 -4.49
CA ILE A 227 -10.89 6.32 -4.63
C ILE A 227 -10.92 5.31 -3.48
N ILE A 228 -9.79 4.66 -3.19
CA ILE A 228 -9.66 3.73 -2.05
C ILE A 228 -10.01 4.43 -0.73
N ASP A 229 -9.52 5.64 -0.51
CA ASP A 229 -9.75 6.40 0.72
C ASP A 229 -11.20 6.87 0.88
N SER A 230 -11.93 6.99 -0.23
CA SER A 230 -13.37 7.30 -0.24
C SER A 230 -14.25 6.10 0.11
N PHE A 231 -13.66 4.90 0.23
CA PHE A 231 -14.41 3.69 0.52
C PHE A 231 -15.07 3.77 1.89
N THR A 232 -16.35 3.41 1.91
CA THR A 232 -17.13 3.32 3.14
C THR A 232 -17.83 1.98 3.22
N LYS A 233 -17.84 1.41 4.43
CA LYS A 233 -18.69 0.29 4.83
C LYS A 233 -19.43 0.73 6.09
N LYS A 234 -20.72 1.03 5.98
CA LYS A 234 -21.59 1.44 7.09
C LYS A 234 -22.31 0.25 7.71
#